data_AF-A0A9E4CJ68-F1
#
_entry.id   AF-A0A9E4CJ68-F1
#
_cell.length_a   1.000
_cell.length_b   1.000
_cell.length_c   1.000
_cell.angle_alpha   90.00
_cell.angle_beta   90.00
_cell.angle_gamma   90.00
#
_symmetry.space_group_name_H-M   'P 1'
#
loop_
_entity.id
_entity.type
_entity.pdbx_description
1 polymer ?
#
loop_
_entity_poly.entity_id
_entity_poly.type
_entity_poly.pdbx_seq_one_letter_code
_entity_poly.pdbx_strand_id
1 'polypeptide(L)'
;TAIHLLLAAVEAEMQPRFETLQQQIGERISKLEARIQGKLDSAVKINDFDEFSKRLSRVEAGAAESGEVLALLNDKPGRAKIEKQHLKLLNEALSALKLLPVKYNELGAGGRTRMVLLLGNQGKFFWSSTYPYNPFAAPWMNYAGDNIAAASRGVFGGITAQMAETFRQLRKADLLLEDAYQPAQHDAMLNGLSWEDFSSDERAACPPVIAILDDVTLAGQQIGGLAEILSGTLPLKIAVINTLDDVVEASGKAALGWMALRYPNCFTLQSSPGYPGHLIAGVMEGIRFGGPALLHLQATEPHDHGVAKGYAPQQEKFAVDSRVFPLFKYNPAAGDHFIDRLSLEGNPAPEKDWVVRQYRVNEGPEQTDQWDLPFTCGDWAAREGRFHESFKPLKKKQWHDRMTLLSDYLKLDPAERQQREPFVYVFDHDRKALRVVVDESIVRLVESRRLQWRLLQEMAGIMSEGIEAPPNKWRDAFAAELASQKDALEQSFREAQESAEAEQWQRYHAQLTQKLLKICRMENADTLLSQFMRELNETGEER
;
A
#
# COMPACT_ATOMS: atom_id res chain seq x y z
N THR A 1 -22.37 -2.65 -1.52
CA THR A 1 -21.35 -3.68 -1.20
C THR A 1 -19.94 -3.14 -1.27
N ALA A 2 -19.51 -2.49 -2.36
CA ALA A 2 -18.15 -1.96 -2.52
C ALA A 2 -17.65 -1.13 -1.32
N ILE A 3 -18.40 -0.12 -0.88
CA ILE A 3 -18.04 0.71 0.29
C ILE A 3 -17.92 -0.14 1.57
N HIS A 4 -18.81 -1.11 1.77
CA HIS A 4 -18.73 -1.96 2.95
C HIS A 4 -17.43 -2.79 2.98
N LEU A 5 -17.05 -3.39 1.85
CA LEU A 5 -15.79 -4.14 1.73
C LEU A 5 -14.56 -3.23 1.87
N LEU A 6 -14.61 -2.01 1.31
CA LEU A 6 -13.58 -1.00 1.48
C LEU A 6 -13.37 -0.67 2.96
N LEU A 7 -14.44 -0.32 3.68
CA LEU A 7 -14.35 0.06 5.09
C LEU A 7 -13.91 -1.13 5.97
N ALA A 8 -14.41 -2.33 5.68
CA ALA A 8 -14.00 -3.54 6.39
C ALA A 8 -12.51 -3.84 6.21
N ALA A 9 -11.97 -3.67 4.99
CA ALA A 9 -10.54 -3.86 4.72
C ALA A 9 -9.67 -2.81 5.42
N VAL A 10 -10.14 -1.55 5.51
CA VAL A 10 -9.44 -0.49 6.25
C VAL A 10 -9.46 -0.78 7.75
N GLU A 11 -10.60 -1.18 8.32
CA GLU A 11 -10.68 -1.59 9.73
C GLU A 11 -9.73 -2.76 10.03
N ALA A 12 -9.70 -3.78 9.16
CA ALA A 12 -8.83 -4.93 9.32
C ALA A 12 -7.33 -4.54 9.35
N GLU A 13 -6.94 -3.50 8.62
CA GLU A 13 -5.57 -2.96 8.67
C GLU A 13 -5.29 -2.09 9.89
N MET A 14 -6.27 -1.27 10.30
CA MET A 14 -6.04 -0.24 11.31
C MET A 14 -6.23 -0.76 12.73
N GLN A 15 -7.07 -1.78 12.94
CA GLN A 15 -7.31 -2.34 14.27
C GLN A 15 -6.03 -2.84 14.95
N PRO A 16 -5.18 -3.68 14.33
CA PRO A 16 -3.94 -4.15 14.97
C PRO A 16 -2.95 -3.01 15.26
N ARG A 17 -2.92 -1.97 14.42
CA ARG A 17 -2.04 -0.80 14.60
C ARG A 17 -2.48 0.03 15.81
N PHE A 18 -3.80 0.19 15.98
CA PHE A 18 -4.38 0.83 17.15
C PHE A 18 -4.05 0.08 18.44
N GLU A 19 -4.22 -1.25 18.44
CA GLU A 19 -3.91 -2.11 19.58
C GLU A 19 -2.41 -2.03 19.94
N THR A 20 -1.54 -2.04 18.93
CA THR A 20 -0.09 -1.88 19.11
C THR A 20 0.24 -0.53 19.75
N LEU A 21 -0.34 0.57 19.28
CA LEU A 21 -0.11 1.89 19.86
C LEU A 21 -0.63 1.98 21.30
N GLN A 22 -1.80 1.40 21.60
CA GLN A 22 -2.34 1.34 22.96
C GLN A 22 -1.42 0.54 23.89
N GLN A 23 -0.87 -0.58 23.43
CA GLN A 23 0.10 -1.36 24.19
C GLN A 23 1.38 -0.54 24.46
N GLN A 24 1.92 0.14 23.45
CA GLN A 24 3.09 1.01 23.58
C GLN A 24 2.88 2.17 24.57
N ILE A 25 1.66 2.74 24.62
CA ILE A 25 1.27 3.73 25.62
C ILE A 25 1.26 3.09 27.01
N GLY A 26 0.63 1.92 27.17
CA GLY A 26 0.56 1.19 28.43
C GLY A 26 1.93 0.84 29.01
N GLU A 27 2.85 0.36 28.17
CA GLU A 27 4.22 0.03 28.58
C GLU A 27 4.97 1.26 29.12
N ARG A 28 4.83 2.42 28.47
CA ARG A 28 5.45 3.68 28.92
C ARG A 28 4.84 4.18 30.23
N ILE A 29 3.52 4.04 30.42
CA ILE A 29 2.85 4.33 31.69
C ILE A 29 3.47 3.49 32.80
N SER A 30 3.56 2.17 32.63
CA SER A 30 4.13 1.28 33.65
C SER A 30 5.60 1.59 33.95
N LYS A 31 6.41 1.90 32.92
CA LYS A 31 7.81 2.32 33.11
C LYS A 31 7.92 3.62 33.91
N LEU A 32 7.08 4.62 33.61
CA LEU A 32 7.05 5.88 34.35
C LEU A 32 6.61 5.69 35.80
N GLU A 33 5.58 4.88 36.06
CA GLU A 33 5.13 4.55 37.41
C GLU A 33 6.25 3.89 38.23
N ALA A 34 6.91 2.88 37.66
CA ALA A 34 8.04 2.22 38.30
C ALA A 34 9.21 3.18 38.56
N ARG A 35 9.49 4.11 37.64
CA ARG A 35 10.53 5.13 37.81
C ARG A 35 10.21 6.11 38.93
N ILE A 36 8.97 6.59 39.00
CA ILE A 36 8.50 7.49 40.07
C ILE A 36 8.53 6.77 41.41
N GLN A 37 8.01 5.55 41.49
CA GLN A 37 8.03 4.73 42.71
C GLN A 37 9.46 4.46 43.16
N GLY A 38 10.36 4.07 42.25
CA GLY A 38 11.77 3.86 42.57
C GLY A 38 12.47 5.12 43.10
N LYS A 39 12.19 6.30 42.53
CA LYS A 39 12.72 7.57 43.04
C LYS A 39 12.15 7.91 44.43
N LEU A 40 10.87 7.65 44.69
CA LEU A 40 10.27 7.83 46.02
C LEU A 40 10.83 6.84 47.05
N ASP A 41 10.93 5.56 46.71
CA ASP A 41 11.47 4.53 47.58
C ASP A 41 12.94 4.80 47.93
N SER A 42 13.74 5.25 46.96
CA SER A 42 15.12 5.66 47.22
C SER A 42 15.21 6.86 48.18
N ALA A 43 14.25 7.79 48.13
CA ALA A 43 14.21 8.91 49.04
C ALA A 43 13.71 8.54 50.45
N VAL A 44 12.84 7.54 50.56
CA VAL A 44 12.31 7.04 51.85
C VAL A 44 13.26 6.05 52.51
N LYS A 45 14.00 5.23 51.74
CA LYS A 45 14.99 4.26 52.24
C LYS A 45 16.29 4.88 52.75
N ILE A 46 16.57 6.16 52.47
CA ILE A 46 17.65 6.93 53.14
C ILE A 46 17.13 7.47 54.50
N ASN A 47 16.48 6.61 55.27
CA ASN A 47 16.37 6.77 56.70
C ASN A 47 17.14 5.60 57.27
N ASP A 48 18.40 5.84 57.62
CA ASP A 48 19.27 4.86 58.27
C ASP A 48 18.68 4.56 59.66
N PHE A 49 17.82 3.54 59.74
CA PHE A 49 17.14 3.13 60.98
C PHE A 49 18.14 2.78 62.08
N ASP A 50 19.33 2.30 61.71
CA ASP A 50 20.41 2.00 62.65
C ASP A 50 21.06 3.28 63.19
N GLU A 51 21.19 4.33 62.37
CA GLU A 51 21.68 5.63 62.82
C GLU A 51 20.62 6.38 63.65
N PHE A 52 19.33 6.25 63.31
CA PHE A 52 18.22 6.78 64.09
C PHE A 52 18.14 6.13 65.48
N SER A 53 18.28 4.80 65.56
CA SER A 53 18.28 4.07 66.83
C SER A 53 19.47 4.46 67.72
N LYS A 54 20.67 4.65 67.14
CA LYS A 54 21.87 5.15 67.84
C LYS A 54 21.76 6.60 68.34
N ARG A 55 20.92 7.43 67.71
CA ARG A 55 20.67 8.81 68.13
C ARG A 55 19.56 8.89 69.17
N LEU A 56 18.53 8.08 69.04
CA LEU A 56 17.45 7.94 70.03
C LEU A 56 18.00 7.40 71.36
N SER A 57 18.97 6.48 71.31
CA SER A 57 19.65 5.98 72.51
C SER A 57 20.54 6.99 73.23
N ARG A 58 20.77 8.18 72.66
CA ARG A 58 21.51 9.29 73.30
C ARG A 58 20.59 10.30 74.01
N VAL A 59 19.28 10.17 73.85
CA VAL A 59 18.29 10.96 74.58
C VAL A 59 17.94 10.15 75.83
N GLU A 60 18.46 10.57 76.99
CA GLU A 60 18.18 9.92 78.27
C GLU A 60 16.70 10.03 78.65
N ALA A 61 16.23 9.10 79.49
CA ALA A 61 14.84 8.80 79.84
C ALA A 61 14.09 9.90 80.64
N GLY A 62 14.08 11.14 80.13
CA GLY A 62 13.19 12.22 80.55
C GLY A 62 12.32 12.64 79.37
N ALA A 63 11.03 12.86 79.61
CA ALA A 63 10.02 13.14 78.59
C ALA A 63 10.49 14.18 77.54
N ALA A 64 10.83 13.71 76.34
CA ALA A 64 11.15 14.58 75.21
C ALA A 64 9.86 15.26 74.73
N GLU A 65 9.85 16.60 74.71
CA GLU A 65 8.74 17.34 74.10
C GLU A 65 8.72 17.08 72.58
N SER A 66 7.51 16.96 72.01
CA SER A 66 7.30 16.67 70.58
C SER A 66 8.07 17.61 69.64
N GLY A 67 8.43 18.82 70.10
CA GLY A 67 9.26 19.77 69.37
C GLY A 67 10.72 19.37 69.20
N GLU A 68 11.33 18.68 70.17
CA GLU A 68 12.74 18.25 70.11
C GLU A 68 12.93 17.04 69.19
N VAL A 69 11.96 16.12 69.16
CA VAL A 69 11.92 15.00 68.22
C VAL A 69 11.74 15.50 66.77
N LEU A 70 10.94 16.55 66.58
CA LEU A 70 10.76 17.22 65.28
C LEU A 70 11.99 18.03 64.84
N ALA A 71 12.73 18.62 65.79
CA ALA A 71 13.99 19.30 65.50
C ALA A 71 15.08 18.30 65.06
N LEU A 72 15.16 17.12 65.69
CA LEU A 72 16.05 16.02 65.30
C LEU A 72 15.75 15.44 63.90
N LEU A 73 14.48 15.49 63.46
CA LEU A 73 14.06 15.07 62.10
C LEU A 73 14.37 16.10 61.01
N ASN A 74 14.51 17.38 61.38
CA ASN A 74 14.67 18.49 60.44
C ASN A 74 16.12 18.98 60.29
N ASP A 75 17.01 18.65 61.22
CA ASP A 75 18.36 19.19 61.26
C ASP A 75 19.43 18.18 60.81
N LYS A 76 19.56 17.96 59.48
CA LYS A 76 20.86 17.88 58.76
C LYS A 76 20.76 17.64 57.22
N PRO A 77 21.79 18.07 56.46
CA PRO A 77 21.89 17.98 55.00
C PRO A 77 22.34 16.56 54.60
N GLY A 78 21.55 15.90 53.75
CA GLY A 78 21.78 14.50 53.40
C GLY A 78 20.59 13.81 52.76
N ARG A 79 19.40 14.44 52.77
CA ARG A 79 18.35 14.10 51.80
C ARG A 79 18.99 14.22 50.43
N ALA A 80 19.14 13.12 49.70
CA ALA A 80 19.32 13.18 48.24
C ALA A 80 18.28 14.18 47.77
N LYS A 81 18.74 15.35 47.26
CA LYS A 81 17.83 16.41 46.85
C LYS A 81 16.97 15.79 45.77
N ILE A 82 15.77 15.35 46.12
CA ILE A 82 14.76 14.99 45.14
C ILE A 82 14.61 16.26 44.32
N GLU A 83 15.05 16.21 43.06
CA GLU A 83 14.84 17.31 42.14
C GLU A 83 13.33 17.42 41.93
N LYS A 84 12.70 18.29 42.75
CA LYS A 84 11.25 18.52 42.75
C LYS A 84 10.74 18.82 41.34
N GLN A 85 11.56 19.51 40.56
CA GLN A 85 11.28 19.82 39.15
C GLN A 85 11.23 18.56 38.29
N HIS A 86 12.18 17.63 38.46
CA HIS A 86 12.21 16.39 37.69
C HIS A 86 11.05 15.44 38.05
N LEU A 87 10.72 15.27 39.35
CA LEU A 87 9.54 14.50 39.74
C LEU A 87 8.24 15.12 39.24
N LYS A 88 8.15 16.45 39.24
CA LYS A 88 7.00 17.17 38.67
C LYS A 88 6.85 16.86 37.18
N LEU A 89 7.94 16.90 36.42
CA LEU A 89 7.93 16.56 34.99
C LEU A 89 7.52 15.11 34.72
N LEU A 90 8.04 14.15 35.50
CA LEU A 90 7.63 12.74 35.39
C LEU A 90 6.14 12.56 35.68
N ASN A 91 5.62 13.23 36.72
CA ASN A 91 4.21 13.14 37.08
C ASN A 91 3.29 13.82 36.06
N GLU A 92 3.71 14.94 35.47
CA GLU A 92 2.99 15.61 34.38
C GLU A 92 2.93 14.73 33.13
N ALA A 93 4.06 14.12 32.74
CA ALA A 93 4.12 13.18 31.62
C ALA A 93 3.25 11.95 31.86
N LEU A 94 3.30 11.36 33.07
CA LEU A 94 2.44 10.23 33.46
C LEU A 94 0.96 10.60 33.39
N SER A 95 0.58 11.77 33.91
CA SER A 95 -0.80 12.25 33.88
C SER A 95 -1.29 12.45 32.44
N ALA A 96 -0.45 13.02 31.57
CA ALA A 96 -0.77 13.20 30.16
C ALA A 96 -0.95 11.85 29.44
N LEU A 97 -0.07 10.88 29.69
CA LEU A 97 -0.14 9.55 29.10
C LEU A 97 -1.38 8.77 29.56
N LYS A 98 -1.76 8.85 30.84
CA LYS A 98 -2.97 8.17 31.37
C LYS A 98 -4.27 8.64 30.72
N LEU A 99 -4.30 9.86 30.18
CA LEU A 99 -5.45 10.36 29.43
C LEU A 99 -5.54 9.78 28.01
N LEU A 100 -4.44 9.30 27.43
CA LEU A 100 -4.45 8.82 26.06
C LEU A 100 -5.30 7.55 25.86
N PRO A 101 -5.17 6.47 26.66
CA PRO A 101 -5.98 5.27 26.49
C PRO A 101 -7.50 5.53 26.49
N VAL A 102 -7.95 6.49 27.32
CA VAL A 102 -9.36 6.92 27.36
C VAL A 102 -9.81 7.43 26.00
N LYS A 103 -8.99 8.27 25.34
CA LYS A 103 -9.28 8.79 24.00
C LYS A 103 -9.36 7.69 22.94
N TYR A 104 -8.65 6.58 23.10
CA TYR A 104 -8.71 5.47 22.14
C TYR A 104 -9.90 4.53 22.39
N ASN A 105 -10.53 4.59 23.57
CA ASN A 105 -11.63 3.70 23.94
C ASN A 105 -13.01 4.39 23.97
N GLU A 106 -13.07 5.73 24.07
CA GLU A 106 -14.32 6.47 24.12
C GLU A 106 -14.69 7.10 22.76
N LEU A 107 -15.96 6.96 22.36
CA LEU A 107 -16.54 7.55 21.15
C LEU A 107 -17.01 9.02 21.36
N GLY A 108 -16.53 9.69 22.41
CA GLY A 108 -16.91 11.06 22.79
C GLY A 108 -16.11 12.17 22.10
N ALA A 109 -16.38 13.42 22.47
CA ALA A 109 -15.63 14.58 21.99
C ALA A 109 -14.15 14.46 22.40
N GLY A 110 -13.27 14.18 21.44
CA GLY A 110 -11.84 13.97 21.65
C GLY A 110 -11.35 12.52 21.49
N GLY A 111 -12.23 11.59 21.11
CA GLY A 111 -11.89 10.21 20.79
C GLY A 111 -10.99 10.06 19.55
N ARG A 112 -10.29 8.92 19.45
CA ARG A 112 -9.43 8.54 18.32
C ARG A 112 -10.17 7.57 17.43
N THR A 113 -10.28 7.91 16.15
CA THR A 113 -10.90 7.04 15.13
C THR A 113 -9.86 6.25 14.36
N ARG A 114 -10.22 5.09 13.83
CA ARG A 114 -9.35 4.29 12.97
C ARG A 114 -9.35 4.75 11.51
N MET A 115 -10.31 5.57 11.11
CA MET A 115 -10.36 6.19 9.78
C MET A 115 -11.26 7.44 9.78
N VAL A 116 -11.11 8.28 8.77
CA VAL A 116 -12.02 9.41 8.53
C VAL A 116 -12.51 9.39 7.09
N LEU A 117 -13.82 9.56 6.90
CA LEU A 117 -14.46 9.51 5.60
C LEU A 117 -14.87 10.90 5.11
N LEU A 118 -14.57 11.22 3.85
CA LEU A 118 -15.15 12.36 3.15
C LEU A 118 -16.01 11.82 2.01
N LEU A 119 -17.31 12.08 2.03
CA LEU A 119 -18.23 11.58 1.01
C LEU A 119 -18.63 12.69 0.06
N GLY A 120 -18.36 12.54 -1.23
CA GLY A 120 -18.84 13.46 -2.26
C GLY A 120 -20.34 13.26 -2.50
N ASN A 121 -21.21 14.09 -1.93
CA ASN A 121 -22.66 13.83 -1.92
C ASN A 121 -23.43 14.48 -3.08
N GLN A 122 -22.75 14.83 -4.18
CA GLN A 122 -23.40 15.45 -5.35
C GLN A 122 -23.98 14.42 -6.32
N GLY A 123 -23.81 13.11 -6.04
CA GLY A 123 -24.27 12.03 -6.89
C GLY A 123 -25.05 10.94 -6.13
N LYS A 124 -24.52 9.72 -6.15
CA LYS A 124 -25.17 8.47 -5.80
C LYS A 124 -25.11 8.13 -4.30
N PHE A 125 -24.56 9.04 -3.48
CA PHE A 125 -24.41 8.86 -2.03
C PHE A 125 -25.49 9.51 -1.17
N PHE A 126 -26.65 9.90 -1.71
CA PHE A 126 -27.72 10.53 -0.92
C PHE A 126 -28.14 9.72 0.33
N TRP A 127 -28.13 8.39 0.24
CA TRP A 127 -28.44 7.48 1.36
C TRP A 127 -27.48 7.62 2.56
N SER A 128 -26.30 8.21 2.35
CA SER A 128 -25.26 8.37 3.36
C SER A 128 -25.59 9.45 4.39
N SER A 129 -26.43 10.43 4.02
CA SER A 129 -26.66 11.65 4.80
C SER A 129 -28.14 11.94 5.09
N THR A 130 -28.99 10.91 5.14
CA THR A 130 -30.43 11.07 5.39
C THR A 130 -30.75 11.00 6.90
N TYR A 131 -30.89 12.16 7.54
CA TYR A 131 -31.25 12.24 8.97
C TYR A 131 -32.59 11.53 9.27
N PRO A 132 -32.73 10.78 10.38
CA PRO A 132 -31.75 10.55 11.46
C PRO A 132 -30.83 9.34 11.25
N TYR A 133 -30.85 8.72 10.08
CA TYR A 133 -30.14 7.47 9.82
C TYR A 133 -28.66 7.76 9.49
N ASN A 134 -27.76 7.33 10.37
CA ASN A 134 -26.32 7.35 10.12
C ASN A 134 -25.81 5.91 9.86
N PRO A 135 -25.39 5.57 8.63
CA PRO A 135 -24.93 4.23 8.30
C PRO A 135 -23.46 3.96 8.64
N PHE A 136 -22.69 4.97 9.07
CA PHE A 136 -21.25 4.82 9.34
C PHE A 136 -20.95 4.76 10.84
N ALA A 137 -20.09 3.81 11.21
CA ALA A 137 -19.50 3.74 12.54
C ALA A 137 -18.29 4.68 12.69
N ALA A 138 -17.65 5.06 11.59
CA ALA A 138 -16.52 5.99 11.56
C ALA A 138 -17.00 7.45 11.39
N PRO A 139 -16.26 8.45 11.91
CA PRO A 139 -16.51 9.86 11.62
C PRO A 139 -16.45 10.10 10.12
N TRP A 140 -17.49 10.77 9.62
CA TRP A 140 -17.61 11.09 8.21
C TRP A 140 -18.06 12.54 8.04
N MET A 141 -17.64 13.13 6.93
CA MET A 141 -18.04 14.46 6.50
C MET A 141 -18.74 14.37 5.15
N ASN A 142 -19.91 14.98 5.05
CA ASN A 142 -20.54 15.25 3.77
C ASN A 142 -19.77 16.39 3.07
N TYR A 143 -19.22 16.10 1.90
CA TYR A 143 -18.51 17.08 1.09
C TYR A 143 -19.31 17.43 -0.16
N ALA A 144 -19.66 18.71 -0.28
CA ALA A 144 -20.46 19.27 -1.37
C ALA A 144 -19.73 20.38 -2.15
N GLY A 145 -18.46 20.68 -1.82
CA GLY A 145 -17.67 21.72 -2.50
C GLY A 145 -16.95 21.22 -3.75
N ASP A 146 -16.19 22.10 -4.42
CA ASP A 146 -15.59 21.84 -5.74
C ASP A 146 -14.11 21.41 -5.72
N ASN A 147 -13.50 21.32 -4.53
CA ASN A 147 -12.10 20.95 -4.35
C ASN A 147 -11.89 19.92 -3.22
N ILE A 148 -12.08 18.65 -3.57
CA ILE A 148 -11.89 17.53 -2.65
C ILE A 148 -10.45 17.45 -2.11
N ALA A 149 -9.45 17.94 -2.84
CA ALA A 149 -8.04 17.96 -2.42
C ALA A 149 -7.80 18.89 -1.25
N ALA A 150 -8.35 20.10 -1.30
CA ALA A 150 -8.25 21.05 -0.20
C ALA A 150 -8.93 20.51 1.06
N ALA A 151 -10.14 19.95 0.92
CA ALA A 151 -10.87 19.36 2.04
C ALA A 151 -10.11 18.17 2.67
N SER A 152 -9.64 17.23 1.83
CA SER A 152 -8.90 16.05 2.28
C SER A 152 -7.60 16.43 2.98
N ARG A 153 -6.85 17.41 2.44
CA ARG A 153 -5.62 17.93 3.09
C ARG A 153 -5.90 18.63 4.41
N GLY A 154 -6.97 19.43 4.49
CA GLY A 154 -7.37 20.11 5.72
C GLY A 154 -7.72 19.11 6.83
N VAL A 155 -8.53 18.10 6.50
CA VAL A 155 -8.88 17.02 7.43
C VAL A 155 -7.62 16.24 7.84
N PHE A 156 -6.76 15.88 6.89
CA PHE A 156 -5.51 15.19 7.17
C PHE A 156 -4.61 16.00 8.10
N GLY A 157 -4.41 17.30 7.83
CA GLY A 157 -3.63 18.20 8.68
C GLY A 157 -4.20 18.33 10.10
N GLY A 158 -5.54 18.32 10.24
CA GLY A 158 -6.19 18.30 11.55
C GLY A 158 -5.91 17.01 12.33
N ILE A 159 -5.98 15.85 11.65
CA ILE A 159 -5.67 14.55 12.26
C ILE A 159 -4.20 14.46 12.64
N THR A 160 -3.28 14.86 11.75
CA THR A 160 -1.84 14.79 12.04
C THR A 160 -1.46 15.74 13.17
N ALA A 161 -2.05 16.95 13.25
CA ALA A 161 -1.83 17.85 14.39
C ALA A 161 -2.28 17.22 15.71
N GLN A 162 -3.40 16.50 15.71
CA GLN A 162 -3.88 15.78 16.88
C GLN A 162 -3.00 14.57 17.25
N MET A 163 -2.46 13.86 16.25
CA MET A 163 -1.54 12.75 16.45
C MET A 163 -0.16 13.23 16.91
N ALA A 164 0.30 14.38 16.43
CA ALA A 164 1.54 15.03 16.86
C ALA A 164 1.53 15.27 18.37
N GLU A 165 0.40 15.70 18.95
CA GLU A 165 0.25 15.81 20.41
C GLU A 165 0.50 14.47 21.11
N THR A 166 -0.02 13.38 20.56
CA THR A 166 0.13 12.04 21.15
C THR A 166 1.60 11.61 21.10
N PHE A 167 2.24 11.72 19.93
CA PHE A 167 3.63 11.34 19.74
C PHE A 167 4.59 12.23 20.52
N ARG A 168 4.26 13.52 20.67
CA ARG A 168 4.98 14.44 21.54
C ARG A 168 5.05 13.92 22.96
N GLN A 169 3.93 13.50 23.53
CA GLN A 169 3.90 12.98 24.90
C GLN A 169 4.69 11.66 25.02
N LEU A 170 4.61 10.79 24.00
CA LEU A 170 5.36 9.53 23.97
C LEU A 170 6.88 9.76 23.91
N ARG A 171 7.35 10.58 22.98
CA ARG A 171 8.77 10.91 22.84
C ARG A 171 9.30 11.66 24.06
N LYS A 172 8.52 12.57 24.64
CA LYS A 172 8.87 13.25 25.91
C LYS A 172 9.01 12.25 27.05
N ALA A 173 8.12 11.28 27.16
CA ALA A 173 8.20 10.24 28.18
C ALA A 173 9.45 9.37 28.00
N ASP A 174 9.80 9.00 26.77
CA ASP A 174 11.02 8.24 26.48
C ASP A 174 12.27 9.01 26.91
N LEU A 175 12.38 10.30 26.54
CA LEU A 175 13.47 11.17 26.97
C LEU A 175 13.56 11.35 28.49
N LEU A 176 12.43 11.36 29.19
CA LEU A 176 12.40 11.43 30.65
C LEU A 176 12.80 10.12 31.32
N LEU A 177 12.42 8.98 30.73
CA LEU A 177 12.83 7.65 31.21
C LEU A 177 14.33 7.42 31.06
N GLU A 178 14.94 7.98 30.02
CA GLU A 178 16.37 7.95 29.74
C GLU A 178 17.18 9.05 30.49
N ASP A 179 16.50 9.89 31.29
CA ASP A 179 17.07 11.09 31.92
C ASP A 179 17.79 12.04 30.93
N ALA A 180 17.45 11.99 29.64
CA ALA A 180 18.04 12.77 28.56
C ALA A 180 17.28 14.08 28.28
N TYR A 181 16.09 14.28 28.87
CA TYR A 181 15.22 15.41 28.56
C TYR A 181 15.81 16.78 28.96
N GLN A 182 16.06 17.63 27.96
CA GLN A 182 16.50 19.01 28.11
C GLN A 182 15.41 19.98 27.57
N PRO A 183 14.72 20.75 28.43
CA PRO A 183 13.61 21.61 28.00
C PRO A 183 13.98 22.59 26.88
N ALA A 184 15.15 23.24 26.98
CA ALA A 184 15.59 24.25 26.02
C ALA A 184 15.80 23.71 24.60
N GLN A 185 16.15 22.44 24.45
CA GLN A 185 16.39 21.80 23.15
C GLN A 185 15.16 21.04 22.67
N HIS A 186 14.54 20.26 23.57
CA HIS A 186 13.50 19.32 23.19
C HIS A 186 12.13 19.97 23.08
N ASP A 187 11.78 21.00 23.85
CA ASP A 187 10.42 21.56 23.78
C ASP A 187 10.13 22.21 22.43
N ALA A 188 11.10 22.93 21.86
CA ALA A 188 10.95 23.53 20.53
C ALA A 188 10.80 22.46 19.45
N MET A 189 11.64 21.42 19.47
CA MET A 189 11.59 20.30 18.51
C MET A 189 10.27 19.53 18.62
N LEU A 190 9.87 19.20 19.85
CA LEU A 190 8.65 18.45 20.14
C LEU A 190 7.38 19.24 19.76
N ASN A 191 7.35 20.55 20.00
CA ASN A 191 6.21 21.40 19.63
C ASN A 191 6.08 21.58 18.12
N GLY A 192 7.19 21.54 17.38
CA GLY A 192 7.23 21.69 15.93
C GLY A 192 6.94 20.43 15.11
N LEU A 193 6.70 19.28 15.76
CA LEU A 193 6.50 17.99 15.07
C LEU A 193 5.44 18.08 13.96
N SER A 194 5.86 17.79 12.73
CA SER A 194 4.98 17.66 11.58
C SER A 194 4.94 16.21 11.06
N TRP A 195 4.13 15.98 10.02
CA TRP A 195 4.00 14.67 9.37
C TRP A 195 5.36 14.10 8.89
N GLU A 196 6.23 15.00 8.41
CA GLU A 196 7.57 14.68 7.93
C GLU A 196 8.47 14.13 9.04
N ASP A 197 8.27 14.55 10.29
CA ASP A 197 9.07 14.13 11.45
C ASP A 197 8.61 12.80 12.06
N PHE A 198 7.45 12.28 11.65
CA PHE A 198 6.91 11.03 12.17
C PHE A 198 7.71 9.82 11.67
N SER A 199 7.93 8.86 12.55
CA SER A 199 8.50 7.56 12.20
C SER A 199 7.54 6.75 11.32
N SER A 200 8.02 5.67 10.70
CA SER A 200 7.17 4.74 9.93
C SER A 200 5.98 4.23 10.75
N ASP A 201 6.23 3.90 12.01
CA ASP A 201 5.24 3.29 12.91
C ASP A 201 4.21 4.34 13.36
N GLU A 202 4.66 5.55 13.66
CA GLU A 202 3.80 6.69 13.98
C GLU A 202 2.90 7.05 12.79
N ARG A 203 3.46 7.10 11.58
CA ARG A 203 2.69 7.32 10.35
C ARG A 203 1.68 6.20 10.11
N ALA A 204 2.05 4.94 10.37
CA ALA A 204 1.17 3.80 10.20
C ALA A 204 0.00 3.79 11.20
N ALA A 205 0.20 4.36 12.39
CA ALA A 205 -0.83 4.49 13.42
C ALA A 205 -1.78 5.68 13.20
N CYS A 206 -1.41 6.65 12.34
CA CYS A 206 -2.29 7.75 11.97
C CYS A 206 -3.53 7.24 11.20
N PRO A 207 -4.74 7.71 11.54
CA PRO A 207 -5.96 7.33 10.84
C PRO A 207 -5.92 7.78 9.36
N PRO A 208 -6.15 6.89 8.39
CA PRO A 208 -6.24 7.27 6.98
C PRO A 208 -7.45 8.17 6.74
N VAL A 209 -7.24 9.16 5.86
CA VAL A 209 -8.30 10.00 5.30
C VAL A 209 -8.71 9.41 3.96
N ILE A 210 -9.98 9.02 3.86
CA ILE A 210 -10.54 8.36 2.69
C ILE A 210 -11.64 9.24 2.09
N ALA A 211 -11.35 9.82 0.93
CA ALA A 211 -12.35 10.50 0.13
C ALA A 211 -13.07 9.48 -0.76
N ILE A 212 -14.39 9.33 -0.60
CA ILE A 212 -15.22 8.46 -1.42
C ILE A 212 -16.03 9.33 -2.38
N LEU A 213 -15.83 9.11 -3.67
CA LEU A 213 -16.49 9.81 -4.77
C LEU A 213 -17.22 8.78 -5.64
N ASP A 214 -18.21 9.24 -6.38
CA ASP A 214 -18.84 8.47 -7.45
C ASP A 214 -18.47 9.03 -8.83
N ASP A 215 -18.76 8.24 -9.87
CA ASP A 215 -18.56 8.60 -11.27
C ASP A 215 -19.32 9.88 -11.68
N VAL A 216 -20.49 10.14 -11.10
CA VAL A 216 -21.27 11.37 -11.36
C VAL A 216 -20.56 12.61 -10.81
N THR A 217 -20.06 12.55 -9.58
CA THR A 217 -19.37 13.65 -8.89
C THR A 217 -18.04 13.98 -9.59
N LEU A 218 -17.38 12.97 -10.16
CA LEU A 218 -16.15 13.15 -10.94
C LEU A 218 -16.39 13.75 -12.34
N ALA A 219 -17.60 13.61 -12.89
CA ALA A 219 -17.97 14.15 -14.21
C ALA A 219 -17.95 15.68 -14.30
N GLY A 220 -18.03 16.36 -13.15
CA GLY A 220 -18.09 17.82 -13.06
C GLY A 220 -16.71 18.48 -12.99
N GLN A 221 -16.35 18.98 -11.80
CA GLN A 221 -15.22 19.90 -11.59
C GLN A 221 -14.06 19.32 -10.75
N GLN A 222 -14.18 18.06 -10.30
CA GLN A 222 -13.27 17.49 -9.31
C GLN A 222 -12.01 16.83 -9.89
N ILE A 223 -11.91 16.65 -11.22
CA ILE A 223 -10.75 16.00 -11.87
C ILE A 223 -9.45 16.77 -11.53
N GLY A 224 -9.51 18.10 -11.45
CA GLY A 224 -8.37 18.92 -11.06
C GLY A 224 -7.89 18.63 -9.63
N GLY A 225 -8.82 18.56 -8.67
CA GLY A 225 -8.50 18.19 -7.29
C GLY A 225 -8.01 16.75 -7.17
N LEU A 226 -8.58 15.82 -7.95
CA LEU A 226 -8.09 14.45 -8.02
C LEU A 226 -6.64 14.41 -8.50
N ALA A 227 -6.32 15.05 -9.63
CA ALA A 227 -4.96 15.11 -10.17
C ALA A 227 -3.96 15.71 -9.17
N GLU A 228 -4.36 16.74 -8.42
CA GLU A 228 -3.56 17.32 -7.35
C GLU A 228 -3.25 16.31 -6.22
N ILE A 229 -4.23 15.50 -5.82
CA ILE A 229 -3.98 14.45 -4.81
C ILE A 229 -3.07 13.36 -5.38
N LEU A 230 -3.34 12.85 -6.60
CA LEU A 230 -2.59 11.75 -7.21
C LEU A 230 -1.13 12.13 -7.50
N SER A 231 -0.85 13.41 -7.76
CA SER A 231 0.51 13.93 -7.94
C SER A 231 1.22 14.31 -6.63
N GLY A 232 0.48 14.34 -5.51
CA GLY A 232 1.01 14.73 -4.21
C GLY A 232 1.88 13.66 -3.54
N THR A 233 2.37 14.00 -2.36
CA THR A 233 3.17 13.12 -1.49
C THR A 233 2.43 12.66 -0.25
N LEU A 234 1.30 13.30 0.08
CA LEU A 234 0.51 12.99 1.26
C LEU A 234 -0.22 11.65 1.08
N PRO A 235 -0.40 10.86 2.16
CA PRO A 235 -1.04 9.54 2.11
C PRO A 235 -2.57 9.64 2.02
N LEU A 236 -3.09 10.47 1.11
CA LEU A 236 -4.52 10.63 0.91
C LEU A 236 -5.07 9.49 0.06
N LYS A 237 -6.17 8.88 0.52
CA LYS A 237 -6.79 7.73 -0.14
C LYS A 237 -8.08 8.18 -0.80
N ILE A 238 -8.26 7.88 -2.07
CA ILE A 238 -9.46 8.21 -2.81
C ILE A 238 -10.08 6.93 -3.31
N ALA A 239 -11.31 6.65 -2.87
CA ALA A 239 -12.12 5.60 -3.44
C ALA A 239 -13.11 6.20 -4.43
N VAL A 240 -13.15 5.63 -5.63
CA VAL A 240 -14.10 6.02 -6.67
C VAL A 240 -15.02 4.85 -6.93
N ILE A 241 -16.31 5.05 -6.67
CA ILE A 241 -17.36 4.09 -6.95
C ILE A 241 -17.86 4.32 -8.37
N ASN A 242 -17.56 3.37 -9.26
CA ASN A 242 -17.90 3.45 -10.67
C ASN A 242 -19.05 2.48 -10.99
N THR A 243 -20.14 3.02 -11.49
CA THR A 243 -21.35 2.27 -11.84
C THR A 243 -21.41 1.87 -13.30
N LEU A 244 -20.40 2.23 -14.09
CA LEU A 244 -20.25 1.85 -15.49
C LEU A 244 -21.37 2.41 -16.40
N ASP A 245 -22.01 3.52 -16.01
CA ASP A 245 -23.06 4.17 -16.79
C ASP A 245 -22.54 4.68 -18.15
N ASP A 246 -21.33 5.23 -18.18
CA ASP A 246 -20.73 5.78 -19.39
C ASP A 246 -19.83 4.77 -20.12
N VAL A 247 -20.16 3.49 -20.12
CA VAL A 247 -19.27 2.49 -20.74
C VAL A 247 -19.31 2.55 -22.28
N VAL A 248 -20.46 2.92 -22.86
CA VAL A 248 -20.68 2.98 -24.33
C VAL A 248 -20.28 4.34 -24.91
N GLU A 249 -20.63 5.41 -24.22
CA GLU A 249 -20.11 6.74 -24.54
C GLU A 249 -18.63 6.76 -24.14
N ALA A 250 -17.71 7.14 -25.03
CA ALA A 250 -16.28 7.13 -24.75
C ALA A 250 -15.84 8.20 -23.71
N SER A 251 -16.53 8.28 -22.57
CA SER A 251 -16.28 9.21 -21.50
C SER A 251 -15.00 8.80 -20.75
N GLY A 252 -14.19 9.78 -20.36
CA GLY A 252 -12.94 9.55 -19.64
C GLY A 252 -13.11 8.92 -18.26
N LYS A 253 -14.34 8.73 -17.76
CA LYS A 253 -14.64 8.25 -16.40
C LYS A 253 -14.34 6.77 -16.22
N ALA A 254 -14.66 5.94 -17.21
CA ALA A 254 -14.29 4.51 -17.22
C ALA A 254 -12.76 4.31 -17.35
N ALA A 255 -12.01 5.35 -17.73
CA ALA A 255 -10.57 5.33 -17.88
C ALA A 255 -9.80 5.86 -16.65
N LEU A 256 -10.46 6.07 -15.50
CA LEU A 256 -9.79 6.70 -14.35
C LEU A 256 -8.65 5.88 -13.78
N GLY A 257 -8.85 4.57 -13.62
CA GLY A 257 -7.78 3.66 -13.19
C GLY A 257 -6.58 3.73 -14.13
N TRP A 258 -6.82 3.85 -15.43
CA TRP A 258 -5.77 4.01 -16.45
C TRP A 258 -5.04 5.34 -16.37
N MET A 259 -5.78 6.42 -16.15
CA MET A 259 -5.21 7.75 -15.96
C MET A 259 -4.28 7.77 -14.75
N ALA A 260 -4.64 7.06 -13.68
CA ALA A 260 -3.85 6.98 -12.47
C ALA A 260 -2.47 6.32 -12.68
N LEU A 261 -2.34 5.41 -13.66
CA LEU A 261 -1.04 4.81 -14.04
C LEU A 261 -0.01 5.84 -14.53
N ARG A 262 -0.43 7.04 -14.90
CA ARG A 262 0.46 8.15 -15.29
C ARG A 262 1.11 8.84 -14.09
N TYR A 263 0.63 8.60 -12.88
CA TYR A 263 1.14 9.19 -11.65
C TYR A 263 2.09 8.20 -10.96
N PRO A 264 3.42 8.38 -11.08
CA PRO A 264 4.40 7.36 -10.69
C PRO A 264 4.46 7.12 -9.18
N ASN A 265 3.93 8.05 -8.36
CA ASN A 265 3.90 7.95 -6.90
C ASN A 265 2.50 7.65 -6.34
N CYS A 266 1.55 7.21 -7.18
CA CYS A 266 0.21 6.88 -6.74
C CYS A 266 -0.02 5.37 -6.80
N PHE A 267 -0.38 4.77 -5.65
CA PHE A 267 -0.90 3.41 -5.66
C PHE A 267 -2.26 3.41 -6.38
N THR A 268 -2.49 2.46 -7.29
CA THR A 268 -3.77 2.34 -7.98
C THR A 268 -4.30 0.93 -7.84
N LEU A 269 -5.56 0.81 -7.44
CA LEU A 269 -6.31 -0.43 -7.44
C LEU A 269 -7.55 -0.25 -8.31
N GLN A 270 -7.72 -1.10 -9.32
CA GLN A 270 -9.00 -1.28 -9.99
C GLN A 270 -9.58 -2.64 -9.58
N SER A 271 -10.73 -2.64 -8.89
CA SER A 271 -11.31 -3.86 -8.34
C SER A 271 -12.82 -3.90 -8.35
N SER A 272 -13.39 -5.09 -8.16
CA SER A 272 -14.82 -5.35 -8.17
C SER A 272 -15.24 -6.17 -6.96
N PRO A 273 -16.41 -5.92 -6.34
CA PRO A 273 -16.94 -6.76 -5.27
C PRO A 273 -17.25 -8.20 -5.74
N GLY A 274 -17.35 -8.45 -7.05
CA GLY A 274 -17.41 -9.79 -7.64
C GLY A 274 -16.12 -10.61 -7.42
N TYR A 275 -15.03 -9.95 -7.03
CA TYR A 275 -13.72 -10.53 -6.68
C TYR A 275 -13.26 -10.00 -5.30
N PRO A 276 -13.94 -10.39 -4.21
CA PRO A 276 -13.75 -9.78 -2.88
C PRO A 276 -12.34 -9.97 -2.34
N GLY A 277 -11.67 -11.09 -2.65
CA GLY A 277 -10.28 -11.33 -2.24
C GLY A 277 -9.30 -10.32 -2.84
N HIS A 278 -9.43 -10.04 -4.15
CA HIS A 278 -8.62 -9.03 -4.83
C HIS A 278 -8.92 -7.62 -4.29
N LEU A 279 -10.19 -7.29 -4.07
CA LEU A 279 -10.60 -6.01 -3.50
C LEU A 279 -10.02 -5.80 -2.10
N ILE A 280 -10.23 -6.74 -1.17
CA ILE A 280 -9.77 -6.61 0.22
C ILE A 280 -8.25 -6.50 0.26
N ALA A 281 -7.52 -7.43 -0.36
CA ALA A 281 -6.07 -7.40 -0.38
C ALA A 281 -5.52 -6.09 -0.98
N GLY A 282 -6.08 -5.66 -2.11
CA GLY A 282 -5.68 -4.42 -2.78
C GLY A 282 -5.95 -3.17 -1.95
N VAL A 283 -7.08 -3.11 -1.24
CA VAL A 283 -7.37 -1.98 -0.34
C VAL A 283 -6.37 -1.96 0.81
N MET A 284 -6.11 -3.11 1.44
CA MET A 284 -5.15 -3.21 2.54
C MET A 284 -3.75 -2.73 2.12
N GLU A 285 -3.28 -3.13 0.93
CA GLU A 285 -2.04 -2.62 0.34
C GLU A 285 -2.08 -1.11 0.08
N GLY A 286 -3.18 -0.59 -0.46
CA GLY A 286 -3.36 0.84 -0.68
C GLY A 286 -3.34 1.66 0.61
N ILE A 287 -3.81 1.11 1.73
CA ILE A 287 -3.71 1.72 3.06
C ILE A 287 -2.30 1.66 3.62
N ARG A 288 -1.56 0.57 3.39
CA ARG A 288 -0.14 0.45 3.78
C ARG A 288 0.77 1.38 3.00
N PHE A 289 0.42 1.69 1.75
CA PHE A 289 1.22 2.58 0.91
C PHE A 289 1.33 3.98 1.52
N GLY A 290 2.56 4.49 1.67
CA GLY A 290 2.84 5.78 2.35
C GLY A 290 2.50 7.03 1.53
N GLY A 291 2.09 6.88 0.27
CA GLY A 291 1.71 7.98 -0.62
C GLY A 291 0.22 7.96 -1.00
N PRO A 292 -0.18 8.78 -1.99
CA PRO A 292 -1.56 8.83 -2.45
C PRO A 292 -2.00 7.47 -3.03
N ALA A 293 -3.30 7.16 -2.89
CA ALA A 293 -3.87 5.95 -3.48
C ALA A 293 -5.21 6.23 -4.16
N LEU A 294 -5.39 5.69 -5.36
CA LEU A 294 -6.68 5.58 -6.04
C LEU A 294 -7.23 4.15 -5.92
N LEU A 295 -8.42 4.02 -5.36
CA LEU A 295 -9.17 2.78 -5.24
C LEU A 295 -10.40 2.89 -6.14
N HIS A 296 -10.26 2.48 -7.40
CA HIS A 296 -11.31 2.49 -8.42
C HIS A 296 -12.15 1.21 -8.32
N LEU A 297 -13.34 1.32 -7.74
CA LEU A 297 -14.18 0.18 -7.37
C LEU A 297 -15.45 0.17 -8.19
N GLN A 298 -15.75 -0.97 -8.83
CA GLN A 298 -17.04 -1.16 -9.50
C GLN A 298 -18.19 -1.27 -8.48
N ALA A 299 -19.36 -0.75 -8.82
CA ALA A 299 -20.61 -1.09 -8.15
C ALA A 299 -21.78 -1.17 -9.15
N THR A 300 -22.42 -2.33 -9.26
CA THR A 300 -23.64 -2.46 -10.09
C THR A 300 -24.84 -1.89 -9.33
N GLU A 301 -25.71 -1.16 -10.04
CA GLU A 301 -26.95 -0.60 -9.52
C GLU A 301 -28.15 -1.36 -10.10
N PRO A 302 -28.72 -2.33 -9.35
CA PRO A 302 -29.65 -3.29 -9.95
C PRO A 302 -30.88 -2.65 -10.59
N HIS A 303 -31.42 -1.61 -9.97
CA HIS A 303 -32.60 -0.91 -10.48
C HIS A 303 -32.28 -0.21 -11.81
N ASP A 304 -31.27 0.66 -11.82
CA ASP A 304 -30.97 1.51 -12.97
C ASP A 304 -30.33 0.73 -14.13
N HIS A 305 -29.60 -0.34 -13.82
CA HIS A 305 -29.02 -1.22 -14.83
C HIS A 305 -30.00 -2.28 -15.34
N GLY A 306 -31.20 -2.37 -14.76
CA GLY A 306 -32.18 -3.40 -15.12
C GLY A 306 -31.71 -4.81 -14.82
N VAL A 307 -30.96 -4.99 -13.73
CA VAL A 307 -30.43 -6.27 -13.25
C VAL A 307 -31.33 -6.80 -12.13
N ALA A 308 -31.67 -8.09 -12.18
CA ALA A 308 -32.53 -8.70 -11.18
C ALA A 308 -31.96 -8.55 -9.74
N LYS A 309 -32.85 -8.33 -8.76
CA LYS A 309 -32.46 -8.19 -7.35
C LYS A 309 -31.68 -9.43 -6.89
N GLY A 310 -30.53 -9.22 -6.26
CA GLY A 310 -29.64 -10.29 -5.80
C GLY A 310 -28.61 -10.76 -6.84
N TYR A 311 -28.74 -10.36 -8.12
CA TYR A 311 -27.76 -10.70 -9.16
C TYR A 311 -26.62 -9.70 -9.31
N ALA A 312 -26.62 -8.60 -8.53
CA ALA A 312 -25.56 -7.60 -8.56
C ALA A 312 -24.14 -8.19 -8.40
N PRO A 313 -23.87 -9.08 -7.42
CA PRO A 313 -22.53 -9.66 -7.27
C PRO A 313 -22.10 -10.51 -8.48
N GLN A 314 -23.06 -11.18 -9.12
CA GLN A 314 -22.80 -11.96 -10.32
C GLN A 314 -22.52 -11.06 -11.52
N GLN A 315 -23.27 -9.96 -11.65
CA GLN A 315 -23.05 -8.96 -12.69
C GLN A 315 -21.70 -8.24 -12.53
N GLU A 316 -21.31 -7.95 -11.29
CA GLU A 316 -19.99 -7.43 -10.94
C GLU A 316 -18.87 -8.40 -11.35
N LYS A 317 -19.05 -9.71 -11.12
CA LYS A 317 -18.13 -10.74 -11.63
C LYS A 317 -18.09 -10.76 -13.17
N PHE A 318 -19.25 -10.65 -13.82
CA PHE A 318 -19.33 -10.64 -15.29
C PHE A 318 -18.64 -9.42 -15.91
N ALA A 319 -18.66 -8.25 -15.26
CA ALA A 319 -17.93 -7.08 -15.75
C ALA A 319 -16.41 -7.30 -15.82
N VAL A 320 -15.85 -8.04 -14.85
CA VAL A 320 -14.44 -8.45 -14.87
C VAL A 320 -14.19 -9.52 -15.93
N ASP A 321 -14.98 -10.60 -15.93
CA ASP A 321 -14.80 -11.75 -16.82
C ASP A 321 -14.91 -11.34 -18.31
N SER A 322 -15.69 -10.30 -18.60
CA SER A 322 -15.90 -9.75 -19.93
C SER A 322 -14.90 -8.66 -20.35
N ARG A 323 -13.94 -8.31 -19.49
CA ARG A 323 -12.98 -7.20 -19.68
C ARG A 323 -13.59 -5.80 -19.72
N VAL A 324 -14.85 -5.63 -19.32
CA VAL A 324 -15.46 -4.30 -19.16
C VAL A 324 -14.79 -3.52 -18.04
N PHE A 325 -14.46 -4.22 -16.95
CA PHE A 325 -13.77 -3.66 -15.79
C PHE A 325 -12.69 -4.63 -15.29
N PRO A 326 -11.56 -4.79 -16.00
CA PRO A 326 -10.51 -5.72 -15.62
C PRO A 326 -9.90 -5.32 -14.27
N LEU A 327 -9.44 -6.30 -13.51
CA LEU A 327 -8.75 -6.07 -12.25
C LEU A 327 -7.30 -5.67 -12.53
N PHE A 328 -6.76 -4.73 -11.77
CA PHE A 328 -5.32 -4.54 -11.74
C PHE A 328 -4.90 -3.78 -10.49
N LYS A 329 -3.62 -3.90 -10.18
CA LYS A 329 -2.95 -3.18 -9.11
C LYS A 329 -1.67 -2.57 -9.65
N TYR A 330 -1.48 -1.28 -9.41
CA TYR A 330 -0.23 -0.59 -9.63
C TYR A 330 0.34 -0.15 -8.28
N ASN A 331 1.51 -0.67 -7.92
CA ASN A 331 2.22 -0.34 -6.70
C ASN A 331 3.58 0.29 -7.04
N PRO A 332 3.74 1.61 -6.86
CA PRO A 332 5.01 2.31 -7.08
C PRO A 332 6.21 1.70 -6.35
N ALA A 333 5.98 1.06 -5.21
CA ALA A 333 7.03 0.51 -4.35
C ALA A 333 7.38 -0.97 -4.64
N ALA A 334 6.72 -1.61 -5.63
CA ALA A 334 6.92 -3.05 -5.89
C ALA A 334 8.19 -3.39 -6.68
N GLY A 335 8.85 -2.41 -7.31
CA GLY A 335 10.10 -2.63 -8.04
C GLY A 335 10.59 -1.39 -8.79
N ASP A 336 11.68 -1.54 -9.55
CA ASP A 336 12.34 -0.44 -10.25
C ASP A 336 11.77 -0.18 -11.65
N HIS A 337 11.26 -1.22 -12.32
CA HIS A 337 10.68 -1.11 -13.65
C HIS A 337 9.15 -1.06 -13.60
N PHE A 338 8.53 -0.49 -14.64
CA PHE A 338 7.07 -0.37 -14.71
C PHE A 338 6.37 -1.74 -14.64
N ILE A 339 6.94 -2.75 -15.28
CA ILE A 339 6.43 -4.14 -15.28
C ILE A 339 6.36 -4.74 -13.88
N ASP A 340 7.31 -4.42 -13.00
CA ASP A 340 7.34 -4.90 -11.62
C ASP A 340 6.24 -4.25 -10.76
N ARG A 341 5.79 -3.06 -11.19
CA ARG A 341 4.82 -2.23 -10.47
C ARG A 341 3.38 -2.53 -10.86
N LEU A 342 3.13 -3.09 -12.04
CA LEU A 342 1.77 -3.39 -12.53
C LEU A 342 1.47 -4.89 -12.46
N SER A 343 0.45 -5.27 -11.71
CA SER A 343 -0.05 -6.64 -11.62
C SER A 343 -1.48 -6.76 -12.16
N LEU A 344 -1.71 -7.78 -12.98
CA LEU A 344 -3.03 -8.20 -13.47
C LEU A 344 -3.55 -9.45 -12.75
N GLU A 345 -2.98 -9.79 -11.60
CA GLU A 345 -3.39 -10.94 -10.80
C GLU A 345 -4.87 -10.85 -10.40
N GLY A 346 -5.54 -12.01 -10.35
CA GLY A 346 -6.97 -12.11 -10.01
C GLY A 346 -7.90 -12.11 -11.23
N ASN A 347 -7.44 -11.65 -12.40
CA ASN A 347 -8.21 -11.80 -13.63
C ASN A 347 -8.25 -13.26 -14.10
N PRO A 348 -9.40 -13.78 -14.55
CA PRO A 348 -9.48 -15.08 -15.21
C PRO A 348 -8.80 -15.03 -16.60
N ALA A 349 -8.11 -16.12 -16.96
CA ALA A 349 -7.41 -16.31 -18.23
C ALA A 349 -6.62 -15.07 -18.69
N PRO A 350 -5.66 -14.57 -17.88
CA PRO A 350 -5.02 -13.29 -18.09
C PRO A 350 -4.23 -13.17 -19.40
N GLU A 351 -3.91 -14.29 -20.06
CA GLU A 351 -3.20 -14.40 -21.35
C GLU A 351 -4.13 -14.31 -22.57
N LYS A 352 -5.45 -14.43 -22.35
CA LYS A 352 -6.47 -14.48 -23.43
C LYS A 352 -7.30 -13.21 -23.48
N ASP A 353 -7.73 -12.84 -24.69
CA ASP A 353 -8.68 -11.76 -24.89
C ASP A 353 -9.97 -11.99 -24.07
N TRP A 354 -10.50 -13.21 -24.13
CA TRP A 354 -11.79 -13.56 -23.55
C TRP A 354 -11.71 -14.80 -22.67
N VAL A 355 -12.45 -14.77 -21.56
CA VAL A 355 -12.70 -15.94 -20.72
C VAL A 355 -13.63 -16.88 -21.45
N VAL A 356 -13.32 -18.17 -21.48
CA VAL A 356 -14.23 -19.20 -22.00
C VAL A 356 -15.09 -19.71 -20.85
N ARG A 357 -16.42 -19.68 -21.03
CA ARG A 357 -17.39 -20.17 -20.05
C ARG A 357 -18.13 -21.39 -20.58
N GLN A 358 -18.40 -22.32 -19.67
CA GLN A 358 -19.16 -23.53 -19.96
C GLN A 358 -20.64 -23.27 -19.72
N TYR A 359 -21.46 -23.56 -20.73
CA TYR A 359 -22.92 -23.45 -20.67
C TYR A 359 -23.55 -24.82 -20.88
N ARG A 360 -24.51 -25.18 -20.03
CA ARG A 360 -25.38 -26.34 -20.28
C ARG A 360 -26.56 -25.88 -21.11
N VAL A 361 -26.71 -26.43 -22.30
CA VAL A 361 -27.69 -26.01 -23.29
C VAL A 361 -28.67 -27.15 -23.55
N ASN A 362 -29.96 -26.85 -23.45
CA ASN A 362 -31.01 -27.81 -23.75
C ASN A 362 -31.37 -27.72 -25.24
N GLU A 363 -30.96 -28.74 -26.00
CA GLU A 363 -31.21 -28.86 -27.44
C GLU A 363 -32.52 -29.60 -27.77
N GLY A 364 -33.11 -30.30 -26.79
CA GLY A 364 -34.36 -31.05 -26.91
C GLY A 364 -34.87 -31.62 -25.57
N PRO A 365 -35.94 -32.45 -25.58
CA PRO A 365 -36.57 -32.98 -24.36
C PRO A 365 -35.63 -33.79 -23.45
N GLU A 366 -34.59 -34.42 -24.02
CA GLU A 366 -33.63 -35.27 -23.30
C GLU A 366 -32.16 -35.04 -23.72
N GLN A 367 -31.88 -33.98 -24.48
CA GLN A 367 -30.53 -33.66 -24.95
C GLN A 367 -30.01 -32.39 -24.28
N THR A 368 -29.01 -32.56 -23.41
CA THR A 368 -28.25 -31.47 -22.82
C THR A 368 -26.82 -31.53 -23.33
N ASP A 369 -26.43 -30.51 -24.09
CA ASP A 369 -25.06 -30.36 -24.56
C ASP A 369 -24.31 -29.35 -23.66
N GLN A 370 -22.99 -29.48 -23.63
CA GLN A 370 -22.11 -28.53 -22.98
C GLN A 370 -21.40 -27.69 -24.05
N TRP A 371 -21.59 -26.38 -24.00
CA TRP A 371 -20.99 -25.43 -24.93
C TRP A 371 -19.93 -24.59 -24.23
N ASP A 372 -18.77 -24.48 -24.85
CA ASP A 372 -17.69 -23.61 -24.38
C ASP A 372 -17.68 -22.35 -25.25
N LEU A 373 -18.09 -21.22 -24.66
CA LEU A 373 -18.25 -19.95 -25.39
C LEU A 373 -17.37 -18.86 -24.78
N PRO A 374 -16.66 -18.05 -25.61
CA PRO A 374 -16.03 -16.82 -25.17
C PRO A 374 -17.06 -15.87 -24.53
N PHE A 375 -16.67 -15.23 -23.43
CA PHE A 375 -17.48 -14.26 -22.71
C PHE A 375 -16.91 -12.86 -22.92
N THR A 376 -17.61 -12.08 -23.74
CA THR A 376 -17.20 -10.75 -24.19
C THR A 376 -17.98 -9.65 -23.48
N CYS A 377 -17.60 -8.38 -23.69
CA CYS A 377 -18.38 -7.24 -23.20
C CYS A 377 -19.84 -7.26 -23.71
N GLY A 378 -20.07 -7.79 -24.92
CA GLY A 378 -21.42 -7.93 -25.47
C GLY A 378 -22.29 -8.89 -24.66
N ASP A 379 -21.70 -9.96 -24.11
CA ASP A 379 -22.40 -10.90 -23.24
C ASP A 379 -22.76 -10.26 -21.89
N TRP A 380 -21.86 -9.45 -21.32
CA TRP A 380 -22.16 -8.66 -20.12
C TRP A 380 -23.29 -7.66 -20.37
N ALA A 381 -23.22 -6.89 -21.46
CA ALA A 381 -24.22 -5.88 -21.81
C ALA A 381 -25.60 -6.50 -22.10
N ALA A 382 -25.66 -7.68 -22.72
CA ALA A 382 -26.92 -8.39 -22.97
C ALA A 382 -27.67 -8.81 -21.70
N ARG A 383 -27.06 -8.69 -20.51
CA ARG A 383 -27.64 -9.02 -19.21
C ARG A 383 -28.12 -7.79 -18.42
N GLU A 384 -27.96 -6.59 -18.98
CA GLU A 384 -28.41 -5.34 -18.36
C GLU A 384 -29.54 -4.74 -19.19
N GLY A 385 -30.66 -4.43 -18.55
CA GLY A 385 -31.82 -3.84 -19.20
C GLY A 385 -31.54 -2.47 -19.84
N ARG A 386 -30.54 -1.73 -19.35
CA ARG A 386 -30.15 -0.42 -19.91
C ARG A 386 -29.64 -0.48 -21.35
N PHE A 387 -29.20 -1.64 -21.83
CA PHE A 387 -28.72 -1.81 -23.21
C PHE A 387 -29.74 -2.47 -24.15
N HIS A 388 -30.99 -2.66 -23.72
CA HIS A 388 -31.97 -3.46 -24.47
C HIS A 388 -32.20 -2.98 -25.92
N GLU A 389 -32.07 -1.69 -26.21
CA GLU A 389 -32.21 -1.13 -27.57
C GLU A 389 -31.09 -1.60 -28.53
N SER A 390 -29.92 -1.94 -28.00
CA SER A 390 -28.76 -2.42 -28.75
C SER A 390 -28.82 -3.92 -29.09
N PHE A 391 -29.89 -4.61 -28.67
CA PHE A 391 -30.01 -6.05 -28.76
C PHE A 391 -31.32 -6.49 -29.40
N LYS A 392 -31.23 -7.38 -30.39
CA LYS A 392 -32.40 -7.98 -31.05
C LYS A 392 -32.42 -9.50 -30.86
N PRO A 393 -33.24 -10.04 -29.95
CA PRO A 393 -33.32 -11.49 -29.70
C PRO A 393 -34.00 -12.22 -30.88
N LEU A 394 -33.40 -13.32 -31.32
CA LEU A 394 -33.87 -14.19 -32.40
C LEU A 394 -33.95 -15.65 -31.95
N LYS A 395 -35.12 -16.27 -32.19
CA LYS A 395 -35.37 -17.69 -31.90
C LYS A 395 -34.68 -18.58 -32.94
N LYS A 396 -34.48 -19.87 -32.63
CA LYS A 396 -33.80 -20.86 -33.51
C LYS A 396 -34.33 -20.89 -34.96
N LYS A 397 -35.64 -20.65 -35.16
CA LYS A 397 -36.27 -20.57 -36.51
C LYS A 397 -35.85 -19.37 -37.36
N GLN A 398 -35.29 -18.33 -36.74
CA GLN A 398 -34.87 -17.09 -37.39
C GLN A 398 -33.36 -17.06 -37.64
N TRP A 399 -32.63 -18.13 -37.27
CA TRP A 399 -31.19 -18.21 -37.46
C TRP A 399 -30.86 -18.39 -38.95
N HIS A 400 -29.83 -17.69 -39.42
CA HIS A 400 -29.36 -17.76 -40.81
C HIS A 400 -27.83 -17.65 -40.90
N ASP A 401 -27.26 -18.00 -42.04
CA ASP A 401 -25.80 -18.19 -42.23
C ASP A 401 -24.98 -16.90 -42.12
N ARG A 402 -25.61 -15.73 -42.30
CA ARG A 402 -24.93 -14.43 -42.10
C ARG A 402 -24.60 -14.14 -40.63
N MET A 403 -25.23 -14.85 -39.68
CA MET A 403 -24.99 -14.63 -38.27
C MET A 403 -23.62 -15.17 -37.87
N THR A 404 -22.81 -14.34 -37.23
CA THR A 404 -21.47 -14.73 -36.73
C THR A 404 -21.37 -14.43 -35.25
N LEU A 405 -20.82 -15.36 -34.48
CA LEU A 405 -20.59 -15.14 -33.04
C LEU A 405 -19.71 -13.92 -32.87
N LEU A 406 -20.05 -13.02 -31.95
CA LEU A 406 -19.37 -11.73 -31.78
C LEU A 406 -17.85 -11.88 -31.67
N SER A 407 -17.36 -12.86 -30.92
CA SER A 407 -15.92 -13.13 -30.78
C SER A 407 -15.21 -13.49 -32.09
N ASP A 408 -15.91 -14.16 -33.02
CA ASP A 408 -15.36 -14.55 -34.32
C ASP A 408 -15.56 -13.44 -35.36
N TYR A 409 -16.67 -12.70 -35.27
CA TYR A 409 -16.91 -11.51 -36.08
C TYR A 409 -15.77 -10.48 -35.93
N LEU A 410 -15.21 -10.34 -34.73
CA LEU A 410 -14.08 -9.44 -34.45
C LEU A 410 -12.74 -9.87 -35.08
N LYS A 411 -12.65 -11.08 -35.62
CA LYS A 411 -11.46 -11.57 -36.35
C LYS A 411 -11.56 -11.34 -37.86
N LEU A 412 -12.76 -11.06 -38.36
CA LEU A 412 -13.02 -10.81 -39.78
C LEU A 412 -12.49 -9.45 -40.21
N ASP A 413 -12.13 -9.33 -41.48
CA ASP A 413 -11.73 -8.07 -42.09
C ASP A 413 -12.94 -7.13 -42.30
N PRO A 414 -12.74 -5.80 -42.40
CA PRO A 414 -13.83 -4.83 -42.51
C PRO A 414 -14.81 -5.11 -43.67
N ALA A 415 -14.33 -5.64 -44.80
CA ALA A 415 -15.18 -5.98 -45.94
C ALA A 415 -16.10 -7.19 -45.67
N GLU A 416 -15.59 -8.19 -44.96
CA GLU A 416 -16.36 -9.40 -44.60
C GLU A 416 -17.41 -9.07 -43.54
N ARG A 417 -17.07 -8.18 -42.60
CA ARG A 417 -17.97 -7.73 -41.53
C ARG A 417 -19.26 -7.11 -42.07
N GLN A 418 -19.20 -6.36 -43.18
CA GLN A 418 -20.39 -5.76 -43.81
C GLN A 418 -21.42 -6.79 -44.27
N GLN A 419 -21.01 -8.04 -44.47
CA GLN A 419 -21.87 -9.13 -44.94
C GLN A 419 -22.35 -10.04 -43.80
N ARG A 420 -21.96 -9.75 -42.55
CA ARG A 420 -22.25 -10.57 -41.38
C ARG A 420 -23.04 -9.80 -40.33
N GLU A 421 -23.83 -10.53 -39.56
CA GLU A 421 -24.59 -10.00 -38.42
C GLU A 421 -23.99 -10.56 -37.12
N PRO A 422 -23.36 -9.72 -36.28
CA PRO A 422 -22.77 -10.18 -35.03
C PRO A 422 -23.87 -10.53 -34.02
N PHE A 423 -23.69 -11.63 -33.28
CA PHE A 423 -24.60 -12.03 -32.23
C PHE A 423 -23.89 -12.57 -30.98
N VAL A 424 -24.58 -12.54 -29.84
CA VAL A 424 -24.21 -13.25 -28.61
C VAL A 424 -25.28 -14.27 -28.22
N TYR A 425 -24.93 -15.24 -27.38
CA TYR A 425 -25.89 -16.22 -26.86
C TYR A 425 -26.47 -15.77 -25.52
N VAL A 426 -27.79 -15.81 -25.40
CA VAL A 426 -28.52 -15.67 -24.13
C VAL A 426 -29.34 -16.94 -23.92
N PHE A 427 -29.43 -17.39 -22.67
CA PHE A 427 -30.16 -18.60 -22.31
C PHE A 427 -31.41 -18.22 -21.54
N ASP A 428 -32.55 -18.81 -21.92
CA ASP A 428 -33.79 -18.64 -21.18
C ASP A 428 -33.81 -19.49 -19.90
N HIS A 429 -34.91 -19.43 -19.15
CA HIS A 429 -35.13 -20.23 -17.94
C HIS A 429 -35.06 -21.76 -18.16
N ASP A 430 -35.29 -22.22 -19.38
CA ASP A 430 -35.24 -23.64 -19.77
C ASP A 430 -33.85 -24.01 -20.29
N ARG A 431 -32.87 -23.11 -20.20
CA ARG A 431 -31.53 -23.25 -20.79
C ARG A 431 -31.54 -23.44 -22.31
N LYS A 432 -32.58 -22.95 -23.00
CA LYS A 432 -32.60 -22.92 -24.47
C LYS A 432 -31.81 -21.70 -24.94
N ALA A 433 -30.96 -21.91 -25.93
CA ALA A 433 -30.15 -20.86 -26.51
C ALA A 433 -30.98 -19.94 -27.43
N LEU A 434 -30.85 -18.64 -27.22
CA LEU A 434 -31.32 -17.56 -28.09
C LEU A 434 -30.10 -16.86 -28.68
N ARG A 435 -30.14 -16.54 -29.98
CA ARG A 435 -29.14 -15.65 -30.59
C ARG A 435 -29.65 -14.23 -30.46
N VAL A 436 -28.85 -13.35 -29.90
CA VAL A 436 -29.18 -11.94 -29.76
C VAL A 436 -28.26 -11.14 -30.66
N VAL A 437 -28.81 -10.58 -31.74
CA VAL A 437 -28.05 -9.73 -32.66
C VAL A 437 -27.66 -8.46 -31.94
N VAL A 438 -26.41 -8.05 -32.15
CA VAL A 438 -25.75 -6.95 -31.48
C VAL A 438 -25.61 -5.77 -32.43
N ASP A 439 -25.91 -4.57 -31.96
CA ASP A 439 -25.70 -3.36 -32.74
C ASP A 439 -24.21 -2.95 -32.84
N GLU A 440 -23.93 -1.96 -33.69
CA GLU A 440 -22.58 -1.44 -33.90
C GLU A 440 -21.99 -0.77 -32.65
N SER A 441 -22.83 -0.22 -31.76
CA SER A 441 -22.34 0.46 -30.54
C SER A 441 -21.67 -0.51 -29.58
N ILE A 442 -22.27 -1.70 -29.39
CA ILE A 442 -21.73 -2.75 -28.55
C ILE A 442 -20.52 -3.41 -29.23
N VAL A 443 -20.51 -3.57 -30.55
CA VAL A 443 -19.32 -4.05 -31.28
C VAL A 443 -18.12 -3.14 -30.99
N ARG A 444 -18.27 -1.82 -31.10
CA ARG A 444 -17.22 -0.85 -30.79
C ARG A 444 -16.78 -0.88 -29.33
N LEU A 445 -17.73 -1.07 -28.41
CA LEU A 445 -17.41 -1.28 -27.00
C LEU A 445 -16.49 -2.50 -26.81
N VAL A 446 -16.84 -3.64 -27.42
CA VAL A 446 -16.06 -4.88 -27.28
C VAL A 446 -14.66 -4.70 -27.89
N GLU A 447 -14.55 -4.03 -29.03
CA GLU A 447 -13.25 -3.71 -29.64
C GLU A 447 -12.38 -2.82 -28.76
N SER A 448 -12.96 -1.76 -28.21
CA SER A 448 -12.28 -0.83 -27.31
C SER A 448 -11.76 -1.54 -26.06
N ARG A 449 -12.59 -2.37 -25.42
CA ARG A 449 -12.20 -3.13 -24.22
C ARG A 449 -11.18 -4.21 -24.53
N ARG A 450 -11.25 -4.87 -25.70
CA ARG A 450 -10.21 -5.81 -26.15
C ARG A 450 -8.87 -5.11 -26.33
N LEU A 451 -8.85 -3.95 -26.98
CA LEU A 451 -7.64 -3.16 -27.18
C LEU A 451 -7.03 -2.73 -25.84
N GLN A 452 -7.86 -2.20 -24.94
CA GLN A 452 -7.44 -1.83 -23.58
C GLN A 452 -6.89 -3.04 -22.82
N TRP A 453 -7.54 -4.19 -22.89
CA TRP A 453 -7.06 -5.40 -22.23
C TRP A 453 -5.67 -5.82 -22.74
N ARG A 454 -5.46 -5.83 -24.06
CA ARG A 454 -4.15 -6.13 -24.66
C ARG A 454 -3.08 -5.13 -24.25
N LEU A 455 -3.41 -3.84 -24.15
CA LEU A 455 -2.48 -2.84 -23.64
C LEU A 455 -2.10 -3.09 -22.17
N LEU A 456 -3.03 -3.51 -21.31
CA LEU A 456 -2.68 -3.93 -19.94
C LEU A 456 -1.72 -5.11 -19.96
N GLN A 457 -2.01 -6.12 -20.78
CA GLN A 457 -1.16 -7.31 -20.91
C GLN A 457 0.27 -6.89 -21.30
N GLU A 458 0.42 -6.07 -22.34
CA GLU A 458 1.72 -5.54 -22.78
C GLU A 458 2.44 -4.78 -21.66
N MET A 459 1.74 -3.87 -20.97
CA MET A 459 2.30 -3.08 -19.87
C MET A 459 2.72 -3.93 -18.66
N ALA A 460 2.03 -5.04 -18.42
CA ALA A 460 2.36 -6.02 -17.39
C ALA A 460 3.32 -7.13 -17.88
N GLY A 461 3.78 -7.04 -19.14
CA GLY A 461 4.66 -8.03 -19.77
C GLY A 461 4.03 -9.41 -19.98
N ILE A 462 2.71 -9.50 -19.99
CA ILE A 462 1.98 -10.70 -20.38
C ILE A 462 1.88 -10.73 -21.90
N MET A 463 2.40 -11.77 -22.52
CA MET A 463 2.26 -11.98 -23.96
C MET A 463 0.84 -12.48 -24.26
N SER A 464 0.05 -11.68 -24.98
CA SER A 464 -1.26 -12.11 -25.48
C SER A 464 -1.11 -13.28 -26.46
N GLU A 465 -1.94 -14.32 -26.33
CA GLU A 465 -1.96 -15.42 -27.30
C GLU A 465 -2.20 -14.91 -28.74
N GLY A 466 -1.30 -15.26 -29.66
CA GLY A 466 -1.43 -14.93 -31.09
C GLY A 466 -0.90 -13.55 -31.51
N ILE A 467 -0.32 -12.77 -30.59
CA ILE A 467 0.43 -11.55 -30.93
C ILE A 467 1.92 -11.91 -30.86
N GLU A 468 2.59 -11.96 -32.01
CA GLU A 468 4.05 -11.99 -32.03
C GLU A 468 4.58 -10.78 -31.26
N ALA A 469 5.57 -11.00 -30.39
CA ALA A 469 6.22 -9.90 -29.70
C ALA A 469 6.60 -8.82 -30.73
N PRO A 470 6.27 -7.54 -30.50
CA PRO A 470 6.65 -6.49 -31.43
C PRO A 470 8.14 -6.64 -31.71
N PRO A 471 8.60 -6.53 -32.98
CA PRO A 471 10.00 -6.72 -33.33
C PRO A 471 10.84 -5.71 -32.55
N ASN A 472 11.37 -6.16 -31.41
CA ASN A 472 11.99 -5.33 -30.41
C ASN A 472 13.43 -5.06 -30.83
N LYS A 473 13.59 -4.31 -31.93
CA LYS A 473 14.90 -3.79 -32.39
C LYS A 473 15.68 -3.17 -31.23
N TRP A 474 14.99 -2.59 -30.25
CA TRP A 474 15.58 -2.00 -29.06
C TRP A 474 16.04 -3.02 -28.01
N ARG A 475 15.33 -4.15 -27.79
CA ARG A 475 15.81 -5.19 -26.86
C ARG A 475 17.04 -5.89 -27.44
N ASP A 476 17.02 -6.20 -28.73
CA ASP A 476 18.15 -6.85 -29.40
C ASP A 476 19.35 -5.89 -29.50
N ALA A 477 19.13 -4.62 -29.82
CA ALA A 477 20.19 -3.61 -29.84
C ALA A 477 20.74 -3.34 -28.43
N PHE A 478 19.90 -3.27 -27.40
CA PHE A 478 20.34 -3.06 -26.02
C PHE A 478 21.07 -4.29 -25.45
N ALA A 479 20.61 -5.51 -25.78
CA ALA A 479 21.30 -6.74 -25.40
C ALA A 479 22.67 -6.85 -26.09
N ALA A 480 22.76 -6.47 -27.37
CA ALA A 480 24.02 -6.40 -28.10
C ALA A 480 24.98 -5.34 -27.52
N GLU A 481 24.46 -4.16 -27.16
CA GLU A 481 25.22 -3.10 -26.50
C GLU A 481 25.73 -3.53 -25.11
N LEU A 482 24.88 -4.16 -24.30
CA LEU A 482 25.26 -4.67 -22.98
C LEU A 482 26.31 -5.79 -23.07
N ALA A 483 26.20 -6.67 -24.06
CA ALA A 483 27.19 -7.71 -24.33
C ALA A 483 28.54 -7.10 -24.75
N SER A 484 28.53 -6.11 -25.64
CA SER A 484 29.72 -5.37 -26.05
C SER A 484 30.41 -4.67 -24.88
N GLN A 485 29.63 -4.00 -24.01
CA GLN A 485 30.17 -3.34 -22.82
C GLN A 485 30.75 -4.34 -21.81
N LYS A 486 30.10 -5.50 -21.63
CA LYS A 486 30.61 -6.57 -20.78
C LYS A 486 31.93 -7.12 -21.31
N ASP A 487 32.02 -7.41 -22.61
CA ASP A 487 33.23 -7.95 -23.22
C ASP A 487 34.40 -6.96 -23.15
N ALA A 488 34.13 -5.66 -23.38
CA ALA A 488 35.13 -4.60 -23.21
C ALA A 488 35.61 -4.48 -21.77
N LEU A 489 34.70 -4.58 -20.78
CA LEU A 489 35.06 -4.55 -19.37
C LEU A 489 35.89 -5.78 -18.98
N GLU A 490 35.53 -6.98 -19.44
CA GLU A 490 36.30 -8.20 -19.19
C GLU A 490 37.71 -8.13 -19.80
N GLN A 491 37.85 -7.56 -21.01
CA GLN A 491 39.16 -7.37 -21.63
C GLN A 491 40.02 -6.39 -20.84
N SER A 492 39.50 -5.21 -20.50
CA SER A 492 40.24 -4.23 -19.69
C SER A 492 40.65 -4.78 -18.31
N PHE A 493 39.80 -5.62 -17.70
CA PHE A 493 40.13 -6.26 -16.43
C PHE A 493 41.27 -7.28 -16.58
N ARG A 494 41.27 -8.10 -17.65
CA ARG A 494 42.36 -9.05 -17.94
C ARG A 494 43.68 -8.33 -18.21
N GLU A 495 43.66 -7.29 -19.03
CA GLU A 495 44.85 -6.49 -19.32
C GLU A 495 45.43 -5.83 -18.04
N ALA A 496 44.57 -5.32 -17.16
CA ALA A 496 44.99 -4.77 -15.88
C ALA A 496 45.60 -5.83 -14.96
N GLN A 497 45.04 -7.06 -14.96
CA GLN A 497 45.56 -8.17 -14.16
C GLN A 497 46.94 -8.62 -14.67
N GLU A 498 47.10 -8.81 -15.98
CA GLU A 498 48.38 -9.18 -16.60
C GLU A 498 49.46 -8.12 -16.36
N SER A 499 49.10 -6.84 -16.46
CA SER A 499 50.01 -5.73 -16.16
C SER A 499 50.44 -5.71 -14.68
N ALA A 500 49.49 -5.92 -13.76
CA ALA A 500 49.78 -5.97 -12.32
C ALA A 500 50.68 -7.17 -11.95
N GLU A 501 50.42 -8.35 -12.53
CA GLU A 501 51.26 -9.53 -12.35
C GLU A 501 52.67 -9.31 -12.91
N ALA A 502 52.80 -8.69 -14.09
CA ALA A 502 54.08 -8.34 -14.67
C ALA A 502 54.87 -7.33 -13.82
N GLU A 503 54.21 -6.28 -13.30
CA GLU A 503 54.83 -5.32 -12.39
C GLU A 503 55.28 -5.98 -11.08
N GLN A 504 54.45 -6.85 -10.51
CA GLN A 504 54.77 -7.59 -9.30
C GLN A 504 55.98 -8.51 -9.53
N TRP A 505 56.03 -9.21 -10.66
CA TRP A 505 57.15 -10.06 -11.05
C TRP A 505 58.45 -9.28 -11.24
N GLN A 506 58.38 -8.10 -11.88
CA GLN A 506 59.55 -7.23 -12.03
C GLN A 506 60.09 -6.73 -10.68
N ARG A 507 59.19 -6.34 -9.75
CA ARG A 507 59.59 -5.94 -8.39
C ARG A 507 60.23 -7.10 -7.63
N TYR A 508 59.65 -8.29 -7.72
CA TYR A 508 60.18 -9.50 -7.10
C TYR A 508 61.59 -9.83 -7.63
N HIS A 509 61.77 -9.86 -8.96
CA HIS A 509 63.08 -10.10 -9.57
C HIS A 509 64.12 -9.06 -9.17
N ALA A 510 63.76 -7.77 -9.12
CA ALA A 510 64.68 -6.71 -8.71
C ALA A 510 65.14 -6.88 -7.25
N GLN A 511 64.22 -7.23 -6.35
CA GLN A 511 64.54 -7.52 -4.94
C GLN A 511 65.41 -8.76 -4.78
N LEU A 512 65.09 -9.84 -5.50
CA LEU A 512 65.86 -11.09 -5.49
C LEU A 512 67.29 -10.85 -5.97
N THR A 513 67.43 -10.10 -7.07
CA THR A 513 68.74 -9.73 -7.64
C THR A 513 69.56 -8.90 -6.66
N GLN A 514 68.95 -7.91 -5.98
CA GLN A 514 69.64 -7.13 -4.95
C GLN A 514 70.07 -7.99 -3.76
N LYS A 515 69.23 -8.91 -3.28
CA LYS A 515 69.57 -9.83 -2.19
C LYS A 515 70.74 -10.74 -2.56
N LEU A 516 70.71 -11.35 -3.75
CA LEU A 516 71.79 -12.21 -4.26
C LEU A 516 73.11 -11.45 -4.41
N LEU A 517 73.09 -10.24 -4.98
CA LEU A 517 74.27 -9.38 -5.08
C LEU A 517 74.87 -9.01 -3.73
N LYS A 518 74.02 -8.84 -2.70
CA LYS A 518 74.46 -8.56 -1.33
C LYS A 518 75.14 -9.78 -0.70
N ILE A 519 74.60 -10.98 -0.90
CA ILE A 519 75.18 -12.24 -0.40
C ILE A 519 76.55 -12.50 -1.06
N CYS A 520 76.68 -12.31 -2.37
CA CYS A 520 77.95 -12.52 -3.10
C CYS A 520 79.09 -11.58 -2.69
N ARG A 521 78.79 -10.47 -1.99
CA ARG A 521 79.80 -9.48 -1.55
C ARG A 521 80.27 -9.66 -0.12
N MET A 522 79.80 -10.68 0.61
CA MET A 522 80.12 -10.88 2.03
C MET A 522 80.98 -12.14 2.22
N GLU A 523 82.00 -12.05 3.09
CA GLU A 523 83.01 -13.11 3.36
C GLU A 523 82.45 -14.39 4.03
N ASN A 524 81.15 -14.44 4.34
CA ASN A 524 80.44 -15.61 4.91
C ASN A 524 79.25 -16.04 4.01
N ALA A 525 79.54 -16.35 2.75
CA ALA A 525 78.51 -16.66 1.75
C ALA A 525 77.67 -17.90 2.08
N ASP A 526 78.27 -18.99 2.60
CA ASP A 526 77.58 -20.28 2.77
C ASP A 526 76.47 -20.26 3.83
N THR A 527 76.69 -19.57 4.95
CA THR A 527 75.71 -19.49 6.05
C THR A 527 74.49 -18.67 5.67
N LEU A 528 74.69 -17.60 4.90
CA LEU A 528 73.63 -16.72 4.42
C LEU A 528 72.86 -17.34 3.24
N LEU A 529 73.54 -18.08 2.36
CA LEU A 529 72.88 -18.83 1.28
C LEU A 529 71.92 -19.89 1.86
N SER A 530 72.34 -20.54 2.94
CA SER A 530 71.52 -21.53 3.66
C SER A 530 70.28 -20.91 4.30
N GLN A 531 70.40 -19.71 4.89
CA GLN A 531 69.26 -18.96 5.42
C GLN A 531 68.31 -18.48 4.31
N PHE A 532 68.85 -17.98 3.21
CA PHE A 532 68.07 -17.50 2.07
C PHE A 532 67.28 -18.64 1.41
N MET A 533 67.89 -19.81 1.20
CA MET A 533 67.21 -21.00 0.68
C MET A 533 66.10 -21.51 1.64
N ARG A 534 66.23 -21.25 2.94
CA ARG A 534 65.22 -21.61 3.94
C ARG A 534 64.02 -20.66 3.89
N GLU A 535 64.26 -19.36 3.79
CA GLU A 535 63.20 -18.35 3.62
C GLU A 535 62.41 -18.54 2.31
N LEU A 536 63.09 -18.89 1.22
CA LEU A 536 62.45 -19.18 -0.09
C LEU A 536 61.49 -20.38 -0.01
N ASN A 537 61.87 -21.43 0.73
CA ASN A 537 61.01 -22.58 0.96
C ASN A 537 59.83 -22.30 1.91
N GLU A 538 59.95 -21.33 2.82
CA GLU A 538 58.88 -20.95 3.76
C GLU A 538 57.80 -20.07 3.11
N THR A 539 58.12 -19.32 2.04
CA THR A 539 57.15 -18.49 1.31
C THR A 539 56.19 -19.27 0.42
N GLY A 540 56.35 -20.59 0.26
CA GLY A 540 55.37 -21.44 -0.43
C GLY A 540 55.13 -21.10 -1.91
N GLU A 541 56.01 -20.32 -2.55
CA GLU A 541 56.00 -20.09 -3.99
C GLU A 541 56.80 -21.20 -4.68
N GLU A 542 56.20 -22.38 -4.83
CA GLU A 542 56.63 -23.38 -5.81
C GLU A 542 56.25 -22.90 -7.21
N ARG A 543 57.03 -21.96 -7.79
CA ARG A 543 57.07 -21.73 -9.24
C ARG A 543 58.34 -21.05 -9.71
#